data_AF-A0A813LXL8-F1
#
_entry.id   AF-A0A813LXL8-F1
#
_cell.length_a   1.000
_cell.length_b   1.000
_cell.length_c   1.000
_cell.angle_alpha   90.00
_cell.angle_beta   90.00
_cell.angle_gamma   90.00
#
_symmetry.space_group_name_H-M   'P 1'
#
loop_
_entity.id
_entity.type
_entity.pdbx_description
1 polymer ?
#
loop_
_entity_poly.entity_id
_entity_poly.type
_entity_poly.pdbx_seq_one_letter_code
_entity_poly.pdbx_strand_id
1 'polypeptide(L)'
;MSCAICELVNDPSWRPTFRFYHWSVSLFAALLCVWMMFAMAPIVAAIAILFCATIFTYASYNSHNAKWGDGFQGMKFQLVKNILTRMELKAHTKNWRPQLLVIAEASINHDQTSDETAVTVDKPDLLKLASQLKNGRGFIILGGICCSKDVNLFSSDGLFMNPGKQQKIMDGLSLVPKLLKEYGIEGFGRIIHTDDHTAGLVSLIQNSGLGAFTPNSLLASWPSALALDTSDAGVKARSNLLSMVQVCEVFEKVLIIEKGKTWPLFDERIKGTIDIWWTFGGGGVLLLFPYLMSKHPVWAGCRARLFVLAGADDDLVQMQKELDMYVHDFRLPIEVHIKAWLGANKCFLDTEPRRTVSVVFKCFQSWFC
;
A
#
# COMPACT_ATOMS: atom_id res chain seq x y z
N MET A 1 13.78 8.59 -36.69
CA MET A 1 12.96 7.84 -35.71
C MET A 1 12.97 8.52 -34.34
N SER A 2 14.13 8.71 -33.71
CA SER A 2 14.25 9.30 -32.36
C SER A 2 13.58 10.67 -32.21
N CYS A 3 13.78 11.61 -33.16
CA CYS A 3 13.14 12.93 -33.12
C CYS A 3 11.61 12.85 -33.10
N ALA A 4 11.03 11.95 -33.91
CA ALA A 4 9.59 11.75 -33.95
C ALA A 4 9.04 11.15 -32.64
N ILE A 5 9.80 10.24 -32.00
CA ILE A 5 9.44 9.65 -30.71
C ILE A 5 9.48 10.70 -29.60
N CYS A 6 10.53 11.51 -29.52
CA CYS A 6 10.65 12.57 -28.53
C CYS A 6 9.49 13.59 -28.60
N GLU A 7 9.07 13.96 -29.83
CA GLU A 7 7.92 14.84 -30.04
C GLU A 7 6.60 14.17 -29.63
N LEU A 8 6.35 12.93 -30.05
CA LEU A 8 5.10 12.21 -29.77
C LEU A 8 4.89 12.01 -28.26
N VAL A 9 5.98 11.81 -27.53
CA VAL A 9 5.96 11.59 -26.07
C VAL A 9 5.99 12.92 -25.29
N ASN A 10 6.11 14.06 -25.98
CA ASN A 10 6.27 15.39 -25.38
C ASN A 10 7.42 15.40 -24.36
N ASP A 11 8.60 14.94 -24.78
CA ASP A 11 9.80 14.99 -23.95
C ASP A 11 10.15 16.46 -23.63
N PRO A 12 10.24 16.85 -22.35
CA PRO A 12 10.51 18.24 -21.96
C PRO A 12 11.88 18.77 -22.41
N SER A 13 12.83 17.88 -22.70
CA SER A 13 14.17 18.23 -23.20
C SER A 13 14.20 18.52 -24.70
N TRP A 14 13.19 18.04 -25.44
CA TRP A 14 13.11 18.17 -26.89
C TRP A 14 12.38 19.46 -27.29
N ARG A 15 13.12 20.43 -27.85
CA ARG A 15 12.60 21.75 -28.26
C ARG A 15 13.16 22.14 -29.63
N PRO A 16 12.62 21.61 -30.73
CA PRO A 16 13.10 21.92 -32.07
C PRO A 16 12.86 23.40 -32.38
N THR A 17 13.93 24.14 -32.65
CA THR A 17 13.86 25.57 -33.01
C THR A 17 13.66 25.80 -34.50
N PHE A 18 13.78 24.74 -35.32
CA PHE A 18 13.71 24.83 -36.77
C PHE A 18 12.27 24.95 -37.27
N ARG A 19 12.00 25.97 -38.11
CA ARG A 19 10.66 26.33 -38.57
C ARG A 19 9.93 25.24 -39.38
N PHE A 20 10.65 24.43 -40.15
CA PHE A 20 10.05 23.39 -41.00
C PHE A 20 10.12 22.00 -40.37
N TYR A 21 10.43 21.90 -39.07
CA TYR A 21 10.40 20.63 -38.38
C TYR A 21 8.95 20.18 -38.14
N HIS A 22 8.64 18.93 -38.47
CA HIS A 22 7.41 18.26 -38.07
C HIS A 22 7.71 16.77 -37.81
N TRP A 23 7.07 16.18 -36.79
CA TRP A 23 7.32 14.78 -36.40
C TRP A 23 7.03 13.79 -37.53
N SER A 24 5.98 14.06 -38.33
CA SER A 24 5.58 13.17 -39.44
C SER A 24 6.63 13.10 -40.54
N VAL A 25 7.33 14.20 -40.83
CA VAL A 25 8.42 14.24 -41.82
C VAL A 25 9.61 13.41 -41.34
N SER A 26 9.94 13.51 -40.06
CA SER A 26 11.01 12.71 -39.44
C SER A 26 10.68 11.22 -39.38
N LEU A 27 9.39 10.87 -39.19
CA LEU A 27 8.93 9.49 -39.21
C LEU A 27 8.92 8.93 -40.64
N PHE A 28 8.41 9.69 -41.60
CA PHE A 28 8.37 9.32 -43.01
C PHE A 28 9.78 9.07 -43.56
N ALA A 29 10.73 9.96 -43.29
CA ALA A 29 12.13 9.78 -43.70
C ALA A 29 12.76 8.52 -43.10
N ALA A 30 12.44 8.19 -41.84
CA ALA A 30 12.93 6.97 -41.20
C ALA A 30 12.33 5.71 -41.84
N LEU A 31 11.03 5.70 -42.14
CA LEU A 31 10.38 4.59 -42.83
C LEU A 31 10.93 4.39 -44.24
N LEU A 32 11.18 5.49 -44.97
CA LEU A 32 11.77 5.44 -46.31
C LEU A 32 13.20 4.87 -46.26
N CYS A 33 13.99 5.26 -45.27
CA CYS A 33 15.34 4.71 -45.06
C CYS A 33 15.31 3.19 -44.82
N VAL A 34 14.41 2.72 -43.93
CA VAL A 34 14.24 1.28 -43.68
C VAL A 34 13.76 0.56 -44.94
N TRP A 35 12.81 1.14 -45.68
CA TRP A 35 12.32 0.56 -46.92
C TRP A 35 13.42 0.40 -47.97
N MET A 36 14.24 1.44 -48.20
CA MET A 36 15.37 1.37 -49.13
C MET A 36 16.41 0.32 -48.70
N MET A 37 16.66 0.20 -47.40
CA MET A 37 17.59 -0.80 -46.86
C MET A 37 17.14 -2.23 -47.19
N PHE A 38 15.85 -2.54 -47.06
CA PHE A 38 15.30 -3.85 -47.44
C PHE A 38 15.21 -4.06 -48.96
N ALA A 39 14.96 -2.99 -49.73
CA ALA A 39 14.92 -3.06 -51.20
C ALA A 39 16.29 -3.40 -51.81
N MET A 40 17.40 -2.97 -51.19
CA MET A 40 18.75 -3.27 -51.66
C MET A 40 19.20 -4.70 -51.31
N ALA A 41 19.13 -5.07 -50.02
CA ALA A 41 19.64 -6.37 -49.56
C ALA A 41 18.91 -6.83 -48.29
N PRO A 42 17.85 -7.65 -48.40
CA PRO A 42 16.97 -7.95 -47.27
C PRO A 42 17.66 -8.76 -46.16
N ILE A 43 18.56 -9.69 -46.52
CA ILE A 43 19.26 -10.55 -45.54
C ILE A 43 20.26 -9.73 -44.71
N VAL A 44 21.10 -8.92 -45.38
CA VAL A 44 22.09 -8.07 -44.71
C VAL A 44 21.41 -6.99 -43.88
N ALA A 45 20.30 -6.43 -44.38
CA ALA A 45 19.49 -5.47 -43.65
C ALA A 45 18.95 -6.05 -42.33
N ALA A 46 18.38 -7.26 -42.37
CA ALA A 46 17.88 -7.93 -41.17
C ALA A 46 18.99 -8.16 -40.14
N ILE A 47 20.18 -8.59 -40.58
CA ILE A 47 21.35 -8.80 -39.69
C ILE A 47 21.79 -7.48 -39.04
N ALA A 48 21.87 -6.39 -39.81
CA ALA A 48 22.27 -5.09 -39.29
C ALA A 48 21.27 -4.53 -38.28
N ILE A 49 19.96 -4.67 -38.54
CA ILE A 49 18.91 -4.26 -37.59
C ILE A 49 19.00 -5.08 -36.30
N LEU A 50 19.19 -6.41 -36.41
CA LEU A 50 19.35 -7.29 -35.25
C LEU A 50 20.59 -6.89 -34.40
N PHE A 51 21.70 -6.59 -35.06
CA PHE A 51 22.92 -6.15 -34.41
C PHE A 51 22.73 -4.82 -33.67
N CYS A 52 22.13 -3.82 -34.33
CA CYS A 52 21.78 -2.54 -33.70
C CYS A 52 20.80 -2.71 -32.53
N ALA A 53 19.80 -3.59 -32.66
CA ALA A 53 18.86 -3.89 -31.58
C ALA A 53 19.55 -4.56 -30.39
N THR A 54 20.53 -5.43 -30.63
CA THR A 54 21.31 -6.09 -29.58
C THR A 54 22.20 -5.09 -28.83
N ILE A 55 22.86 -4.18 -29.56
CA ILE A 55 23.63 -3.08 -28.93
C ILE A 55 22.68 -2.17 -28.14
N PHE A 56 21.53 -1.80 -28.70
CA PHE A 56 20.58 -0.93 -28.03
C PHE A 56 20.00 -1.56 -26.76
N THR A 57 19.63 -2.84 -26.80
CA THR A 57 19.14 -3.58 -25.62
C THR A 57 20.23 -3.75 -24.57
N TYR A 58 21.46 -4.07 -24.97
CA TYR A 58 22.61 -4.14 -24.07
C TYR A 58 22.90 -2.78 -23.40
N ALA A 59 22.92 -1.69 -24.18
CA ALA A 59 23.11 -0.34 -23.67
C ALA A 59 21.97 0.07 -22.73
N SER A 60 20.71 -0.24 -23.07
CA SER A 60 19.55 0.06 -22.21
C SER A 60 19.60 -0.70 -20.88
N TYR A 61 20.04 -1.96 -20.91
CA TYR A 61 20.23 -2.76 -19.70
C TYR A 61 21.34 -2.17 -18.81
N ASN A 62 22.49 -1.84 -19.39
CA ASN A 62 23.61 -1.29 -18.63
C ASN A 62 23.38 0.17 -18.18
N SER A 63 22.57 0.92 -18.92
CA SER A 63 22.16 2.29 -18.57
C SER A 63 21.36 2.35 -17.26
N HIS A 64 20.76 1.25 -16.81
CA HIS A 64 20.10 1.20 -15.51
C HIS A 64 21.10 1.19 -14.34
N ASN A 65 22.30 0.64 -14.56
CA ASN A 65 23.37 0.55 -13.56
C ASN A 65 24.35 1.73 -13.63
N ALA A 66 24.54 2.31 -14.82
CA ALA A 66 25.41 3.46 -15.02
C ALA A 66 24.61 4.76 -14.92
N LYS A 67 25.03 5.72 -14.08
CA LYS A 67 24.34 6.98 -13.75
C LYS A 67 24.20 8.00 -14.91
N TRP A 68 24.32 7.57 -16.16
CA TRP A 68 23.98 8.39 -17.32
C TRP A 68 22.46 8.54 -17.31
N GLY A 69 21.96 9.76 -17.17
CA GLY A 69 20.53 10.02 -16.99
C GLY A 69 19.65 9.19 -17.93
N ASP A 70 18.61 8.54 -17.38
CA ASP A 70 17.69 7.68 -18.12
C ASP A 70 16.85 8.58 -19.06
N GLY A 71 17.19 8.62 -20.35
CA GLY A 71 16.42 9.35 -21.36
C GLY A 71 14.95 8.92 -21.44
N PHE A 72 14.61 7.71 -20.95
CA PHE A 72 13.23 7.24 -20.88
C PHE A 72 12.50 7.66 -19.60
N GLN A 73 13.19 8.24 -18.61
CA GLN A 73 12.57 8.71 -17.37
C GLN A 73 11.58 9.85 -17.65
N GLY A 74 11.91 10.75 -18.58
CA GLY A 74 11.02 11.81 -19.04
C GLY A 74 9.73 11.24 -19.64
N MET A 75 9.84 10.18 -20.45
CA MET A 75 8.70 9.48 -21.04
C MET A 75 7.82 8.82 -19.98
N LYS A 76 8.41 8.08 -19.05
CA LYS A 76 7.70 7.44 -17.93
C LYS A 76 6.97 8.48 -17.09
N PHE A 77 7.61 9.62 -16.81
CA PHE A 77 7.01 10.70 -16.05
C PHE A 77 5.79 11.30 -16.74
N GLN A 78 5.87 11.61 -18.05
CA GLN A 78 4.72 12.14 -18.80
C GLN A 78 3.57 11.13 -18.87
N LEU A 79 3.88 9.84 -19.05
CA LEU A 79 2.87 8.78 -19.03
C LEU A 79 2.13 8.74 -17.69
N VAL A 80 2.87 8.70 -16.58
CA VAL A 80 2.30 8.68 -15.22
C VAL A 80 1.48 9.94 -14.96
N LYS A 81 2.01 11.12 -15.30
CA LYS A 81 1.29 12.39 -15.18
C LYS A 81 -0.04 12.36 -15.92
N ASN A 82 -0.03 11.95 -17.19
CA ASN A 82 -1.22 11.90 -18.03
C ASN A 82 -2.25 10.89 -17.52
N ILE A 83 -1.81 9.78 -16.94
CA ILE A 83 -2.71 8.80 -16.31
C ILE A 83 -3.31 9.40 -15.04
N LEU A 84 -2.49 9.95 -14.15
CA LEU A 84 -2.94 10.52 -12.87
C LEU A 84 -3.92 11.68 -13.03
N THR A 85 -3.71 12.55 -14.02
CA THR A 85 -4.61 13.69 -14.27
C THR A 85 -5.95 13.28 -14.88
N ARG A 86 -6.02 12.10 -15.51
CA ARG A 86 -7.26 11.55 -16.08
C ARG A 86 -8.02 10.65 -15.12
N MET A 87 -7.41 10.22 -14.01
CA MET A 87 -8.11 9.42 -13.01
C MET A 87 -9.05 10.28 -12.17
N GLU A 88 -10.26 9.78 -11.94
CA GLU A 88 -11.24 10.44 -11.09
C GLU A 88 -10.91 10.24 -9.61
N LEU A 89 -11.12 11.28 -8.81
CA LEU A 89 -10.86 11.27 -7.37
C LEU A 89 -11.84 10.39 -6.57
N LYS A 90 -13.08 10.21 -7.05
CA LYS A 90 -14.10 9.41 -6.37
C LYS A 90 -14.28 8.08 -7.07
N ALA A 91 -13.77 7.01 -6.46
CA ALA A 91 -14.07 5.66 -6.93
C ALA A 91 -15.56 5.35 -6.74
N HIS A 92 -16.19 4.76 -7.76
CA HIS A 92 -17.53 4.22 -7.61
C HIS A 92 -17.56 3.14 -6.52
N THR A 93 -18.63 3.13 -5.71
CA THR A 93 -18.83 2.20 -4.58
C THR A 93 -18.68 0.72 -4.98
N LYS A 94 -19.04 0.36 -6.22
CA LYS A 94 -18.92 -1.01 -6.76
C LYS A 94 -17.48 -1.45 -7.04
N ASN A 95 -16.56 -0.51 -7.25
CA ASN A 95 -15.16 -0.79 -7.62
C ASN A 95 -14.18 -0.48 -6.48
N TRP A 96 -14.69 -0.30 -5.26
CA TRP A 96 -13.85 -0.02 -4.11
C TRP A 96 -12.83 -1.15 -3.90
N ARG A 97 -11.57 -0.77 -3.68
CA ARG A 97 -10.47 -1.68 -3.34
C ARG A 97 -9.63 -1.05 -2.23
N PRO A 98 -9.12 -1.83 -1.26
CA PRO A 98 -8.29 -1.26 -0.21
C PRO A 98 -6.95 -0.80 -0.79
N GLN A 99 -6.68 0.50 -0.69
CA GLN A 99 -5.40 1.13 -0.95
C GLN A 99 -4.81 1.48 0.42
N LEU A 100 -3.80 0.71 0.83
CA LEU A 100 -3.34 0.68 2.22
C LEU A 100 -2.29 1.76 2.45
N LEU A 101 -2.50 2.56 3.49
CA LEU A 101 -1.46 3.30 4.18
C LEU A 101 -1.10 2.53 5.44
N VAL A 102 0.09 1.95 5.47
CA VAL A 102 0.59 1.18 6.61
C VAL A 102 1.32 2.13 7.54
N ILE A 103 0.80 2.35 8.75
CA ILE A 103 1.52 3.14 9.75
C ILE A 103 2.41 2.21 10.53
N ALA A 104 3.70 2.50 10.50
CA ALA A 104 4.66 1.86 11.35
C ALA A 104 5.38 2.92 12.19
N GLU A 105 5.51 2.64 13.47
CA GLU A 105 6.36 3.47 14.33
C GLU A 105 7.81 3.18 13.97
N ALA A 106 8.55 4.24 13.66
CA ALA A 106 9.96 4.15 13.35
C ALA A 106 10.73 4.66 14.56
N SER A 107 11.43 3.77 15.25
CA SER A 107 12.33 4.11 16.34
C SER A 107 13.75 4.26 15.80
N ILE A 108 14.44 5.33 16.19
CA ILE A 108 15.87 5.50 15.92
C ILE A 108 16.60 4.87 17.11
N ASN A 109 17.11 3.65 16.93
CA ASN A 109 17.95 3.03 17.94
C ASN A 109 19.39 3.49 17.75
N HIS A 110 19.98 4.05 18.81
CA HIS A 110 21.42 4.27 18.89
C HIS A 110 22.05 3.00 19.44
N ASP A 111 22.43 2.07 18.56
CA ASP A 111 23.18 0.90 19.00
C ASP A 111 24.64 1.32 19.25
N GLN A 112 25.11 1.22 20.49
CA GLN A 112 26.40 1.76 20.93
C GLN A 112 27.63 0.96 20.45
N THR A 113 27.43 -0.07 19.63
CA THR A 113 28.48 -1.03 19.25
C THR A 113 28.84 -1.02 17.76
N SER A 114 28.11 -0.28 16.94
CA SER A 114 28.43 0.01 15.54
C SER A 114 27.90 1.40 15.22
N ASP A 115 28.70 2.26 14.58
CA ASP A 115 28.35 3.63 14.15
C ASP A 115 27.15 3.71 13.15
N GLU A 116 26.36 2.64 13.01
CA GLU A 116 25.15 2.58 12.19
C GLU A 116 23.92 2.89 13.04
N THR A 117 23.35 4.09 12.85
CA THR A 117 22.01 4.42 13.34
C THR A 117 20.97 3.67 12.51
N ALA A 118 20.52 2.51 13.01
CA ALA A 118 19.45 1.77 12.38
C ALA A 118 18.08 2.34 12.80
N VAL A 119 17.31 2.85 11.82
CA VAL A 119 15.88 3.03 11.99
C VAL A 119 15.26 1.63 12.02
N THR A 120 14.59 1.25 13.10
CA THR A 120 13.89 -0.03 13.19
C THR A 120 12.40 0.21 13.08
N VAL A 121 11.73 -0.60 12.27
CA VAL A 121 10.28 -0.58 12.18
C VAL A 121 9.73 -1.46 13.29
N ASP A 122 9.06 -0.84 14.25
CA ASP A 122 8.37 -1.56 15.31
C ASP A 122 7.23 -2.37 14.67
N LYS A 123 7.37 -3.70 14.69
CA LYS A 123 6.43 -4.74 14.21
C LYS A 123 6.51 -5.06 12.70
N PRO A 124 7.43 -5.96 12.29
CA PRO A 124 7.49 -6.47 10.92
C PRO A 124 6.23 -7.23 10.48
N ASP A 125 5.43 -7.71 11.43
CA ASP A 125 4.23 -8.50 11.17
C ASP A 125 3.13 -7.70 10.46
N LEU A 126 3.08 -6.38 10.68
CA LEU A 126 2.16 -5.50 9.98
C LEU A 126 2.46 -5.47 8.47
N LEU A 127 3.75 -5.52 8.11
CA LEU A 127 4.19 -5.56 6.72
C LEU A 127 3.89 -6.91 6.07
N LYS A 128 4.04 -8.01 6.81
CA LYS A 128 3.63 -9.34 6.34
C LYS A 128 2.14 -9.36 6.01
N LEU A 129 1.30 -8.86 6.91
CA LEU A 129 -0.14 -8.75 6.68
C LEU A 129 -0.47 -7.86 5.48
N ALA A 130 0.17 -6.68 5.39
CA ALA A 130 -0.05 -5.75 4.28
C ALA A 130 0.27 -6.39 2.92
N SER A 131 1.40 -7.09 2.84
CA SER A 131 1.84 -7.82 1.65
C SER A 131 0.85 -8.94 1.29
N GLN A 132 0.45 -9.75 2.26
CA GLN A 132 -0.50 -10.86 2.07
C GLN A 132 -1.89 -10.38 1.62
N LEU A 133 -2.37 -9.26 2.13
CA LEU A 133 -3.69 -8.72 1.78
C LEU A 133 -3.75 -8.21 0.33
N LYS A 134 -2.62 -7.72 -0.19
CA LYS A 134 -2.56 -7.11 -1.52
C LYS A 134 -2.06 -8.07 -2.59
N ASN A 135 -1.29 -9.10 -2.25
CA ASN A 135 -0.73 -10.08 -3.20
C ASN A 135 -0.11 -9.40 -4.45
N GLY A 136 0.64 -8.30 -4.22
CA GLY A 136 1.24 -7.47 -5.26
C GLY A 136 0.27 -6.66 -6.13
N ARG A 137 -1.03 -6.63 -5.83
CA ARG A 137 -2.05 -5.95 -6.64
C ARG A 137 -2.52 -4.64 -5.99
N GLY A 138 -2.24 -3.54 -6.68
CA GLY A 138 -2.46 -2.19 -6.20
C GLY A 138 -1.35 -1.76 -5.24
N PHE A 139 -1.33 -0.48 -4.88
CA PHE A 139 -0.20 0.06 -4.14
C PHE A 139 -0.39 0.03 -2.63
N ILE A 140 0.74 0.05 -1.93
CA ILE A 140 0.87 0.25 -0.50
C ILE A 140 1.76 1.47 -0.28
N ILE A 141 1.38 2.34 0.67
CA ILE A 141 2.25 3.41 1.17
C ILE A 141 2.66 3.03 2.58
N LEU A 142 3.97 2.91 2.83
CA LEU A 142 4.52 2.75 4.18
C LEU A 142 4.78 4.13 4.80
N GLY A 143 4.05 4.44 5.85
CA GLY A 143 4.21 5.67 6.64
C GLY A 143 4.98 5.41 7.92
N GLY A 144 6.20 5.92 8.01
CA GLY A 144 7.00 5.92 9.24
C GLY A 144 6.79 7.22 10.01
N ILE A 145 6.43 7.15 11.29
CA ILE A 145 6.41 8.33 12.17
C ILE A 145 7.61 8.21 13.12
N CYS A 146 8.52 9.18 13.03
CA CYS A 146 9.66 9.29 13.92
C CYS A 146 9.46 10.49 14.84
N CYS A 147 9.07 10.22 16.09
CA CYS A 147 8.89 11.26 17.10
C CYS A 147 10.25 11.63 17.73
N SER A 148 10.66 12.88 17.60
CA SER A 148 11.85 13.41 18.27
C SER A 148 11.54 14.77 18.87
N LYS A 149 11.90 14.98 20.15
CA LYS A 149 11.70 16.26 20.84
C LYS A 149 12.50 17.40 20.20
N ASP A 150 13.56 17.08 19.47
CA ASP A 150 14.41 18.04 18.75
C ASP A 150 14.10 18.07 17.25
N VAL A 151 12.88 18.48 16.88
CA VAL A 151 12.44 18.58 15.47
C VAL A 151 13.19 19.67 14.70
N ASN A 152 13.78 20.65 15.39
CA ASN A 152 14.52 21.73 14.76
C ASN A 152 15.66 21.15 13.90
N LEU A 153 15.44 21.13 12.58
CA LEU A 153 16.38 20.67 11.57
C LEU A 153 17.62 21.57 11.50
N PHE A 154 17.45 22.79 11.99
CA PHE A 154 18.45 23.84 12.05
C PHE A 154 19.18 23.82 13.39
N SER A 155 20.45 24.24 13.39
CA SER A 155 21.22 24.48 14.61
C SER A 155 20.50 25.49 15.51
N SER A 156 20.88 25.55 16.78
CA SER A 156 20.40 26.56 17.73
C SER A 156 20.54 28.01 17.23
N ASP A 157 21.44 28.25 16.26
CA ASP A 157 21.69 29.54 15.62
C ASP A 157 20.88 29.75 14.31
N GLY A 158 20.01 28.81 13.93
CA GLY A 158 19.01 28.96 12.86
C GLY A 158 19.52 29.03 11.42
N LEU A 159 20.84 29.17 11.21
CA LEU A 159 21.42 29.43 9.88
C LEU A 159 21.79 28.17 9.09
N PHE A 160 22.04 27.04 9.76
CA PHE A 160 22.55 25.83 9.11
C PHE A 160 21.82 24.59 9.57
N MET A 161 21.61 23.66 8.64
CA MET A 161 21.04 22.36 8.91
C MET A 161 22.06 21.50 9.67
N ASN A 162 21.65 20.78 10.71
CA ASN A 162 22.56 19.93 11.47
C ASN A 162 22.96 18.70 10.62
N PRO A 163 24.25 18.49 10.30
CA PRO A 163 24.68 17.42 9.40
C PRO A 163 24.33 16.02 9.93
N GLY A 164 24.37 15.81 11.25
CA GLY A 164 23.98 14.53 11.86
C GLY A 164 22.48 14.25 11.73
N LYS A 165 21.63 15.29 11.69
CA LYS A 165 20.18 15.12 11.47
C LYS A 165 19.86 14.85 10.00
N GLN A 166 20.58 15.51 9.09
CA GLN A 166 20.46 15.24 7.65
C GLN A 166 20.81 13.79 7.33
N GLN A 167 21.90 13.27 7.92
CA GLN A 167 22.29 11.88 7.74
C GLN A 167 21.20 10.92 8.22
N LYS A 168 20.62 11.13 9.41
CA LYS A 168 19.51 10.31 9.93
C LYS A 168 18.28 10.28 9.00
N ILE A 169 17.94 11.42 8.40
CA ILE A 169 16.82 11.50 7.44
C ILE A 169 17.14 10.70 6.17
N MET A 170 18.38 10.81 5.68
CA MET A 170 18.84 10.08 4.50
C MET A 170 18.90 8.57 4.77
N ASP A 171 19.34 8.16 5.95
CA ASP A 171 19.41 6.77 6.38
C ASP A 171 18.02 6.15 6.42
N GLY A 172 17.05 6.82 7.05
CA GLY A 172 15.65 6.39 7.07
C GLY A 172 15.03 6.30 5.66
N LEU A 173 15.34 7.25 4.78
CA LEU A 173 14.87 7.23 3.40
C LEU A 173 15.46 6.05 2.60
N SER A 174 16.69 5.65 2.90
CA SER A 174 17.36 4.49 2.28
C SER A 174 16.86 3.14 2.79
N LEU A 175 16.35 3.10 4.03
CA LEU A 175 15.83 1.90 4.67
C LEU A 175 14.49 1.45 4.07
N VAL A 176 13.59 2.40 3.84
CA VAL A 176 12.22 2.11 3.38
C VAL A 176 12.22 1.24 2.10
N PRO A 177 12.98 1.56 1.04
CA PRO A 177 13.08 0.70 -0.13
C PRO A 177 13.65 -0.70 0.16
N LYS A 178 14.60 -0.81 1.11
CA LYS A 178 15.17 -2.11 1.51
C LYS A 178 14.10 -2.98 2.16
N LEU A 179 13.32 -2.43 3.09
CA LEU A 179 12.21 -3.12 3.75
C LEU A 179 11.12 -3.51 2.76
N LEU A 180 10.72 -2.59 1.88
CA LEU A 180 9.71 -2.90 0.84
C LEU A 180 10.18 -4.07 -0.04
N LYS A 181 11.45 -4.10 -0.42
CA LYS A 181 12.03 -5.19 -1.21
C LYS A 181 12.11 -6.51 -0.43
N GLU A 182 12.47 -6.46 0.85
CA GLU A 182 12.56 -7.63 1.73
C GLU A 182 11.20 -8.32 1.91
N TYR A 183 10.13 -7.55 2.10
CA TYR A 183 8.77 -8.08 2.27
C TYR A 183 7.99 -8.27 0.95
N GLY A 184 8.65 -8.07 -0.21
CA GLY A 184 8.03 -8.21 -1.53
C GLY A 184 6.89 -7.22 -1.78
N ILE A 185 6.91 -6.06 -1.15
CA ILE A 185 5.87 -5.05 -1.23
C ILE A 185 6.18 -4.10 -2.39
N GLU A 186 5.34 -4.14 -3.43
CA GLU A 186 5.32 -3.13 -4.49
C GLU A 186 4.61 -1.87 -3.97
N GLY A 187 5.40 -0.92 -3.46
CA GLY A 187 4.85 0.27 -2.82
C GLY A 187 5.82 1.43 -2.73
N PHE A 188 5.34 2.48 -2.09
CA PHE A 188 6.12 3.66 -1.74
C PHE A 188 6.27 3.68 -0.23
N GLY A 189 7.24 4.44 0.28
CA GLY A 189 7.21 4.78 1.69
C GLY A 189 7.78 6.15 1.97
N ARG A 190 7.38 6.66 3.12
CA ARG A 190 7.63 8.03 3.56
C ARG A 190 7.82 8.02 5.06
N ILE A 191 8.89 8.65 5.53
CA ILE A 191 9.14 8.87 6.95
C ILE A 191 8.89 10.35 7.25
N ILE A 192 8.09 10.61 8.27
CA ILE A 192 7.79 11.95 8.77
C ILE A 192 8.45 12.10 10.13
N HIS A 193 9.17 13.20 10.32
CA HIS A 193 9.81 13.57 11.58
C HIS A 193 8.98 14.68 12.23
N THR A 194 8.42 14.42 13.40
CA THR A 194 7.62 15.38 14.17
C THR A 194 7.94 15.33 15.66
N ASP A 195 7.54 16.36 16.38
CA ASP A 195 7.59 16.48 17.83
C ASP A 195 6.46 15.67 18.45
N ASP A 196 5.29 15.77 17.83
CA ASP A 196 4.10 15.08 18.24
C ASP A 196 3.69 13.96 17.25
N HIS A 197 3.22 12.86 17.83
CA HIS A 197 2.74 11.71 17.08
C HIS A 197 1.44 12.01 16.35
N THR A 198 0.51 12.77 16.97
CA THR A 198 -0.79 13.05 16.34
C THR A 198 -0.63 14.02 15.17
N ALA A 199 0.21 15.05 15.30
CA ALA A 199 0.56 15.93 14.19
C ALA A 199 1.22 15.18 13.03
N GLY A 200 2.14 14.26 13.34
CA GLY A 200 2.77 13.37 12.36
C GLY A 200 1.75 12.48 11.64
N LEU A 201 0.84 11.87 12.38
CA LEU A 201 -0.23 11.01 11.88
C LEU A 201 -1.18 11.75 10.92
N VAL A 202 -1.66 12.92 11.35
CA VAL A 202 -2.53 13.79 10.53
C VAL A 202 -1.82 14.18 9.24
N SER A 203 -0.55 14.61 9.34
CA SER A 203 0.26 14.97 8.18
C SER A 203 0.46 13.80 7.22
N LEU A 204 0.61 12.58 7.75
CA LEU A 204 0.79 11.38 6.96
C LEU A 204 -0.51 11.02 6.23
N ILE A 205 -1.65 11.00 6.92
CA ILE A 205 -2.95 10.66 6.32
C ILE A 205 -3.38 11.69 5.28
N GLN A 206 -3.17 12.99 5.55
CA GLN A 206 -3.55 14.07 4.64
C GLN A 206 -2.67 14.14 3.39
N ASN A 207 -1.34 14.01 3.55
CA ASN A 207 -0.38 14.25 2.46
C ASN A 207 0.08 12.97 1.75
N SER A 208 -0.48 11.81 2.08
CA SER A 208 -0.15 10.56 1.40
C SER A 208 -0.90 10.44 0.08
N GLY A 209 -0.14 10.23 -1.00
CA GLY A 209 -0.67 10.05 -2.34
C GLY A 209 -0.56 11.29 -3.23
N LEU A 210 -1.05 11.15 -4.47
CA LEU A 210 -1.03 12.20 -5.49
C LEU A 210 -2.31 12.15 -6.34
N GLY A 211 -3.18 13.16 -6.21
CA GLY A 211 -4.45 13.23 -6.93
C GLY A 211 -5.38 12.06 -6.60
N ALA A 212 -5.84 11.32 -7.60
CA ALA A 212 -6.65 10.11 -7.40
C ALA A 212 -5.87 8.92 -6.81
N PHE A 213 -4.54 8.98 -6.82
CA PHE A 213 -3.67 7.94 -6.27
C PHE A 213 -3.44 8.18 -4.77
N THR A 214 -4.47 7.99 -3.95
CA THR A 214 -4.44 8.26 -2.50
C THR A 214 -4.94 7.06 -1.70
N PRO A 215 -4.31 6.72 -0.57
CA PRO A 215 -4.74 5.59 0.23
C PRO A 215 -6.14 5.85 0.80
N ASN A 216 -7.00 4.84 0.79
CA ASN A 216 -8.36 4.91 1.33
C ASN A 216 -8.53 4.08 2.62
N SER A 217 -7.51 3.31 3.00
CA SER A 217 -7.52 2.44 4.16
C SER A 217 -6.24 2.65 4.96
N LEU A 218 -6.36 2.76 6.27
CA LEU A 218 -5.26 2.85 7.20
C LEU A 218 -5.05 1.48 7.84
N LEU A 219 -3.83 0.96 7.79
CA LEU A 219 -3.44 -0.27 8.47
C LEU A 219 -2.48 0.09 9.61
N ALA A 220 -2.89 -0.20 10.85
CA ALA A 220 -2.12 0.07 12.05
C ALA A 220 -2.09 -1.15 12.97
N SER A 221 -1.07 -1.23 13.83
CA SER A 221 -0.98 -2.29 14.83
C SER A 221 -1.73 -1.93 16.11
N TRP A 222 -2.26 -2.94 16.80
CA TRP A 222 -2.85 -2.76 18.11
C TRP A 222 -1.76 -2.36 19.11
N PRO A 223 -1.99 -1.31 19.93
CA PRO A 223 -1.05 -0.93 20.97
C PRO A 223 -0.98 -2.01 22.06
N SER A 224 0.16 -2.69 22.18
CA SER A 224 0.41 -3.71 23.21
C SER A 224 0.37 -3.12 24.62
N ALA A 225 0.82 -1.87 24.77
CA ALA A 225 0.79 -1.11 26.02
C ALA A 225 -0.62 -0.76 26.52
N LEU A 226 -1.68 -0.93 25.70
CA LEU A 226 -3.06 -0.66 26.11
C LEU A 226 -3.53 -1.57 27.25
N ALA A 227 -3.01 -2.81 27.27
CA ALA A 227 -3.39 -3.87 28.19
C ALA A 227 -2.62 -3.85 29.52
N LEU A 228 -1.53 -3.07 29.60
CA LEU A 228 -0.62 -3.03 30.74
C LEU A 228 -0.63 -1.62 31.35
N ASP A 229 -1.51 -1.45 32.34
CA ASP A 229 -1.50 -0.41 33.39
C ASP A 229 -1.85 1.05 33.03
N THR A 230 -2.29 1.78 34.07
CA THR A 230 -2.48 3.23 34.18
C THR A 230 -1.20 4.06 34.01
N SER A 231 -0.13 3.45 33.49
CA SER A 231 1.14 4.14 33.22
C SER A 231 0.98 5.25 32.19
N ASP A 232 1.84 6.28 32.24
CA ASP A 232 1.85 7.38 31.27
C ASP A 232 1.98 6.87 29.82
N ALA A 233 2.69 5.76 29.61
CA ALA A 233 2.81 5.10 28.31
C ALA A 233 1.48 4.49 27.84
N GLY A 234 0.72 3.87 28.74
CA GLY A 234 -0.61 3.34 28.46
C GLY A 234 -1.63 4.44 28.12
N VAL A 235 -1.60 5.55 28.86
CA VAL A 235 -2.43 6.74 28.57
C VAL A 235 -2.07 7.32 27.21
N LYS A 236 -0.78 7.45 26.89
CA LYS A 236 -0.31 7.95 25.59
C LYS A 236 -0.69 7.00 24.44
N ALA A 237 -0.61 5.70 24.64
CA ALA A 237 -1.03 4.71 23.63
C ALA A 237 -2.55 4.78 23.38
N ARG A 238 -3.36 5.01 24.43
CA ARG A 238 -4.80 5.24 24.33
C ARG A 238 -5.12 6.50 23.55
N SER A 239 -4.48 7.62 23.91
CA SER A 239 -4.70 8.89 23.22
C SER A 239 -4.31 8.78 21.75
N ASN A 240 -3.16 8.16 21.43
CA ASN A 240 -2.71 7.95 20.06
C ASN A 240 -3.71 7.12 19.24
N LEU A 241 -4.26 6.05 19.82
CA LEU A 241 -5.27 5.23 19.16
C LEU A 241 -6.58 5.99 18.93
N LEU A 242 -7.06 6.73 19.94
CA LEU A 242 -8.27 7.55 19.82
C LEU A 242 -8.11 8.63 18.75
N SER A 243 -6.97 9.33 18.75
CA SER A 243 -6.65 10.31 17.71
C SER A 243 -6.60 9.65 16.34
N MET A 244 -6.06 8.43 16.22
CA MET A 244 -6.06 7.70 14.95
C MET A 244 -7.48 7.38 14.45
N VAL A 245 -8.37 6.93 15.34
CA VAL A 245 -9.78 6.67 15.01
C VAL A 245 -10.47 7.95 14.54
N GLN A 246 -10.34 9.05 15.31
CA GLN A 246 -10.94 10.34 14.98
C GLN A 246 -10.43 10.89 13.64
N VAL A 247 -9.13 10.80 13.39
CA VAL A 247 -8.53 11.27 12.12
C VAL A 247 -9.03 10.41 10.95
N CYS A 248 -9.15 9.09 11.12
CA CYS A 248 -9.73 8.24 10.07
C CYS A 248 -11.18 8.59 9.76
N GLU A 249 -11.98 8.87 10.79
CA GLU A 249 -13.38 9.27 10.65
C GLU A 249 -13.51 10.59 9.88
N VAL A 250 -12.71 11.61 10.25
CA VAL A 250 -12.69 12.92 9.57
C VAL A 250 -12.30 12.80 8.09
N PHE A 251 -11.36 11.92 7.76
CA PHE A 251 -10.88 11.73 6.38
C PHE A 251 -11.60 10.60 5.62
N GLU A 252 -12.69 10.06 6.17
CA GLU A 252 -13.48 8.96 5.59
C GLU A 252 -12.61 7.76 5.16
N LYS A 253 -11.62 7.41 5.99
CA LYS A 253 -10.69 6.27 5.75
C LYS A 253 -11.15 5.03 6.50
N VAL A 254 -10.99 3.87 5.86
CA VAL A 254 -11.22 2.58 6.52
C VAL A 254 -10.05 2.28 7.44
N LEU A 255 -10.29 2.22 8.75
CA LEU A 255 -9.27 1.83 9.72
C LEU A 255 -9.25 0.30 9.91
N ILE A 256 -8.08 -0.29 9.69
CA ILE A 256 -7.80 -1.71 9.91
C ILE A 256 -6.77 -1.79 11.04
N ILE A 257 -7.15 -2.43 12.14
CA ILE A 257 -6.24 -2.63 13.27
C ILE A 257 -5.86 -4.10 13.35
N GLU A 258 -4.56 -4.37 13.18
CA GLU A 258 -3.97 -5.67 13.36
C GLU A 258 -3.81 -5.97 14.86
N LYS A 259 -4.40 -7.07 15.33
CA LYS A 259 -4.28 -7.51 16.72
C LYS A 259 -3.88 -8.98 16.77
N GLY A 260 -2.58 -9.23 16.86
CA GLY A 260 -2.00 -10.57 16.92
C GLY A 260 -0.52 -10.51 17.28
N LYS A 261 0.07 -11.66 17.61
CA LYS A 261 1.51 -11.78 17.91
C LYS A 261 2.33 -12.42 16.80
N THR A 262 1.71 -13.20 15.91
CA THR A 262 2.43 -13.94 14.87
C THR A 262 1.57 -14.09 13.61
N TRP A 263 2.05 -13.49 12.52
CA TRP A 263 1.53 -13.74 11.18
C TRP A 263 2.42 -14.74 10.44
N PRO A 264 1.83 -15.65 9.64
CA PRO A 264 2.58 -16.67 8.92
C PRO A 264 3.61 -16.05 7.97
N LEU A 265 4.68 -16.80 7.74
CA LEU A 265 5.65 -16.45 6.70
C LEU A 265 5.05 -16.66 5.30
N PHE A 266 5.65 -16.04 4.28
CA PHE A 266 5.13 -16.05 2.91
C PHE A 266 5.03 -17.46 2.29
N ASP A 267 5.87 -18.39 2.74
CA ASP A 267 5.94 -19.76 2.21
C ASP A 267 5.06 -20.76 2.97
N GLU A 268 4.49 -20.36 4.10
CA GLU A 268 3.68 -21.25 4.94
C GLU A 268 2.25 -21.34 4.42
N ARG A 269 1.85 -22.51 3.92
CA ARG A 269 0.45 -22.76 3.57
C ARG A 269 -0.35 -23.16 4.79
N ILE A 270 -1.28 -22.30 5.19
CA ILE A 270 -2.20 -22.61 6.27
C ILE A 270 -3.43 -23.32 5.72
N LYS A 271 -3.87 -24.35 6.44
CA LYS A 271 -5.20 -24.92 6.32
C LYS A 271 -5.96 -24.56 7.59
N GLY A 272 -7.01 -23.76 7.45
CA GLY A 272 -7.75 -23.24 8.59
C GLY A 272 -9.06 -22.58 8.16
N THR A 273 -9.60 -21.73 9.02
CA THR A 273 -10.80 -20.95 8.73
C THR A 273 -10.54 -19.46 8.91
N ILE A 274 -11.17 -18.65 8.05
CA ILE A 274 -11.20 -17.20 8.17
C ILE A 274 -12.60 -16.85 8.66
N ASP A 275 -12.69 -16.39 9.90
CA ASP A 275 -13.96 -16.16 10.57
C ASP A 275 -14.27 -14.66 10.60
N ILE A 276 -15.33 -14.28 9.91
CA ILE A 276 -15.74 -12.89 9.77
C ILE A 276 -16.89 -12.66 10.73
N TRP A 277 -16.75 -11.70 11.63
CA TRP A 277 -17.81 -11.34 12.57
C TRP A 277 -18.42 -10.01 12.14
N TRP A 278 -19.59 -10.10 11.54
CA TRP A 278 -20.35 -8.94 11.12
C TRP A 278 -21.28 -8.50 12.25
N THR A 279 -20.86 -7.44 12.94
CA THR A 279 -21.63 -6.67 13.91
C THR A 279 -22.35 -5.51 13.20
N PHE A 280 -23.59 -5.19 13.61
CA PHE A 280 -24.50 -4.21 12.99
C PHE A 280 -23.83 -3.06 12.22
N GLY A 281 -24.20 -2.89 10.94
CA GLY A 281 -23.76 -1.80 10.05
C GLY A 281 -22.46 -2.05 9.27
N GLY A 282 -22.27 -1.35 8.14
CA GLY A 282 -20.99 -1.22 7.41
C GLY A 282 -20.36 -2.45 6.70
N GLY A 283 -21.01 -3.61 6.66
CA GLY A 283 -20.32 -4.89 6.38
C GLY A 283 -19.93 -5.23 4.94
N GLY A 284 -20.32 -4.45 3.92
CA GLY A 284 -19.99 -4.78 2.53
C GLY A 284 -18.47 -4.86 2.26
N VAL A 285 -17.70 -3.97 2.88
CA VAL A 285 -16.23 -3.96 2.76
C VAL A 285 -15.60 -5.14 3.49
N LEU A 286 -16.24 -5.62 4.57
CA LEU A 286 -15.73 -6.72 5.39
C LEU A 286 -15.65 -8.04 4.61
N LEU A 287 -16.61 -8.26 3.70
CA LEU A 287 -16.69 -9.45 2.85
C LEU A 287 -15.61 -9.48 1.75
N LEU A 288 -14.98 -8.33 1.45
CA LEU A 288 -13.91 -8.26 0.46
C LEU A 288 -12.58 -8.79 1.00
N PHE A 289 -12.26 -8.58 2.28
CA PHE A 289 -11.02 -9.05 2.91
C PHE A 289 -10.77 -10.56 2.82
N PRO A 290 -11.71 -11.45 3.22
CA PRO A 290 -11.50 -12.89 3.10
C PRO A 290 -11.27 -13.31 1.65
N TYR A 291 -11.98 -12.70 0.71
CA TYR A 291 -11.81 -12.95 -0.72
C TYR A 291 -10.43 -12.51 -1.19
N LEU A 292 -9.94 -11.34 -0.79
CA LEU A 292 -8.59 -10.86 -1.13
C LEU A 292 -7.51 -11.77 -0.52
N MET A 293 -7.65 -12.14 0.76
CA MET A 293 -6.72 -13.03 1.43
C MET A 293 -6.69 -14.41 0.76
N SER A 294 -7.84 -14.99 0.40
CA SER A 294 -7.91 -16.31 -0.25
C SER A 294 -7.16 -16.39 -1.58
N LYS A 295 -6.86 -15.25 -2.24
CA LYS A 295 -6.03 -15.20 -3.44
C LYS A 295 -4.55 -15.37 -3.15
N HIS A 296 -4.12 -15.14 -1.92
CA HIS A 296 -2.73 -15.31 -1.51
C HIS A 296 -2.44 -16.79 -1.23
N PRO A 297 -1.30 -17.35 -1.67
CA PRO A 297 -0.99 -18.79 -1.53
C PRO A 297 -1.02 -19.31 -0.09
N VAL A 298 -0.66 -18.46 0.89
CA VAL A 298 -0.74 -18.76 2.33
C VAL A 298 -2.15 -19.14 2.78
N TRP A 299 -3.17 -18.44 2.27
CA TRP A 299 -4.56 -18.52 2.72
C TRP A 299 -5.48 -19.25 1.74
N ALA A 300 -4.98 -19.66 0.58
CA ALA A 300 -5.76 -20.34 -0.46
C ALA A 300 -6.41 -21.66 0.01
N GLY A 301 -5.85 -22.29 1.05
CA GLY A 301 -6.40 -23.50 1.67
C GLY A 301 -7.42 -23.26 2.78
N CYS A 302 -7.74 -22.00 3.10
CA CYS A 302 -8.64 -21.65 4.20
C CYS A 302 -10.09 -21.49 3.73
N ARG A 303 -11.04 -21.93 4.57
CA ARG A 303 -12.48 -21.72 4.34
C ARG A 303 -12.94 -20.45 5.04
N ALA A 304 -13.69 -19.60 4.35
CA ALA A 304 -14.25 -18.39 4.93
C ALA A 304 -15.63 -18.67 5.54
N ARG A 305 -15.88 -18.17 6.75
CA ARG A 305 -17.14 -18.30 7.48
C ARG A 305 -17.61 -16.92 7.93
N LEU A 306 -18.86 -16.59 7.69
CA LEU A 306 -19.49 -15.33 8.08
C LEU A 306 -20.42 -15.58 9.27
N PHE A 307 -20.11 -14.96 10.41
CA PHE A 307 -20.95 -14.94 11.59
C PHE A 307 -21.68 -13.61 11.67
N VAL A 308 -23.01 -13.65 11.59
CA VAL A 308 -23.88 -12.47 11.74
C VAL A 308 -24.65 -12.58 13.04
N LEU A 309 -24.68 -11.48 13.80
CA LEU A 309 -25.41 -11.39 15.05
C LEU A 309 -26.80 -10.81 14.79
N ALA A 310 -27.82 -11.62 15.06
CA ALA A 310 -29.22 -11.23 14.95
C ALA A 310 -29.74 -10.63 16.26
N GLY A 311 -30.51 -9.55 16.18
CA GLY A 311 -31.28 -9.01 17.29
C GLY A 311 -32.38 -9.97 17.74
N ALA A 312 -32.99 -9.68 18.91
CA ALA A 312 -34.04 -10.53 19.48
C ALA A 312 -35.34 -10.53 18.64
N ASP A 313 -35.58 -9.46 17.89
CA ASP A 313 -36.78 -9.27 17.07
C ASP A 313 -36.58 -9.66 15.58
N ASP A 314 -35.36 -10.05 15.19
CA ASP A 314 -35.04 -10.35 13.80
C ASP A 314 -35.41 -11.80 13.42
N ASP A 315 -35.97 -11.98 12.23
CA ASP A 315 -36.22 -13.33 11.68
C ASP A 315 -34.93 -13.95 11.14
N LEU A 316 -34.41 -14.93 11.89
CA LEU A 316 -33.18 -15.66 11.57
C LEU A 316 -33.27 -16.39 10.21
N VAL A 317 -34.44 -16.90 9.85
CA VAL A 317 -34.60 -17.71 8.62
C VAL A 317 -34.58 -16.81 7.40
N GLN A 318 -35.28 -15.68 7.48
CA GLN A 318 -35.31 -14.70 6.39
C GLN A 318 -33.92 -14.07 6.19
N MET A 319 -33.23 -13.68 7.27
CA MET A 319 -31.87 -13.14 7.17
C MET A 319 -30.88 -14.15 6.58
N GLN A 320 -30.99 -15.44 6.95
CA GLN A 320 -30.11 -16.47 6.40
C GLN A 320 -30.28 -16.54 4.88
N LYS A 321 -31.51 -16.57 4.41
CA LYS A 321 -31.82 -16.64 2.98
C LYS A 321 -31.34 -15.40 2.22
N GLU A 322 -31.51 -14.21 2.78
CA GLU A 322 -31.05 -12.96 2.16
C GLU A 322 -29.52 -12.90 2.05
N LEU A 323 -28.81 -13.31 3.11
CA LEU A 323 -27.36 -13.36 3.10
C LEU A 323 -26.82 -14.45 2.17
N ASP A 324 -27.45 -15.61 2.10
CA ASP A 324 -27.08 -16.67 1.16
C ASP A 324 -27.27 -16.22 -0.29
N MET A 325 -28.38 -15.51 -0.59
CA MET A 325 -28.58 -14.88 -1.90
C MET A 325 -27.50 -13.84 -2.21
N TYR A 326 -27.17 -12.97 -1.24
CA TYR A 326 -26.12 -11.96 -1.39
C TYR A 326 -24.76 -12.59 -1.70
N VAL A 327 -24.35 -13.58 -0.91
CA VAL A 327 -23.07 -14.29 -1.09
C VAL A 327 -23.01 -14.99 -2.46
N HIS A 328 -24.13 -15.57 -2.91
CA HIS A 328 -24.23 -16.19 -4.23
C HIS A 328 -24.10 -15.17 -5.37
N ASP A 329 -24.80 -14.04 -5.29
CA ASP A 329 -24.78 -12.98 -6.31
C ASP A 329 -23.38 -12.36 -6.47
N PHE A 330 -22.67 -12.17 -5.36
CA PHE A 330 -21.28 -11.69 -5.36
C PHE A 330 -20.25 -12.80 -5.62
N ARG A 331 -20.69 -14.06 -5.80
CA ARG A 331 -19.85 -15.25 -6.04
C ARG A 331 -18.75 -15.42 -4.99
N LEU A 332 -19.09 -15.18 -3.73
CA LEU A 332 -18.19 -15.30 -2.60
C LEU A 332 -18.27 -16.73 -2.04
N PRO A 333 -17.17 -17.49 -1.93
CA PRO A 333 -17.18 -18.83 -1.36
C PRO A 333 -17.14 -18.76 0.18
N ILE A 334 -18.21 -18.27 0.80
CA ILE A 334 -18.29 -18.02 2.25
C ILE A 334 -19.48 -18.79 2.84
N GLU A 335 -19.26 -19.52 3.94
CA GLU A 335 -20.31 -20.21 4.69
C GLU A 335 -20.99 -19.22 5.67
N VAL A 336 -22.30 -19.03 5.60
CA VAL A 336 -23.04 -18.08 6.46
C VAL A 336 -23.61 -18.78 7.70
N HIS A 337 -23.38 -18.18 8.87
CA HIS A 337 -23.86 -18.63 10.16
C HIS A 337 -24.49 -17.47 10.93
N ILE A 338 -25.80 -17.52 11.16
CA ILE A 338 -26.50 -16.54 11.99
C ILE A 338 -26.54 -17.02 13.44
N LYS A 339 -26.17 -16.13 14.37
CA LYS A 339 -26.23 -16.38 15.82
C LYS A 339 -27.15 -15.35 16.48
N ALA A 340 -28.11 -15.84 17.27
CA ALA A 340 -29.01 -14.98 18.04
C ALA A 340 -28.26 -14.30 19.20
N TRP A 341 -28.49 -13.00 19.39
CA TRP A 341 -27.92 -12.23 20.49
C TRP A 341 -28.62 -12.54 21.82
N LEU A 342 -27.98 -13.35 22.67
CA LEU A 342 -28.52 -13.81 23.97
C LEU A 342 -28.08 -12.96 25.19
N GLY A 343 -27.65 -11.72 24.99
CA GLY A 343 -27.32 -10.76 26.07
C GLY A 343 -25.83 -10.61 26.42
N ALA A 344 -25.52 -9.60 27.25
CA ALA A 344 -24.19 -8.98 27.41
C ALA A 344 -23.11 -9.81 28.12
N ASN A 345 -23.44 -10.92 28.79
CA ASN A 345 -22.52 -11.62 29.70
C ASN A 345 -21.94 -12.95 29.20
N LYS A 346 -22.24 -13.38 27.97
CA LYS A 346 -21.56 -14.52 27.36
C LYS A 346 -20.60 -14.02 26.27
N CYS A 347 -19.30 -14.04 26.57
CA CYS A 347 -18.28 -13.89 25.54
C CYS A 347 -18.44 -15.05 24.53
N PHE A 348 -19.07 -14.77 23.39
CA PHE A 348 -19.38 -15.74 22.33
C PHE A 348 -18.14 -16.42 21.72
N LEU A 349 -16.93 -15.88 21.99
CA LEU A 349 -15.64 -16.41 21.53
C LEU A 349 -15.31 -17.83 22.03
N ASP A 350 -16.07 -18.37 22.97
CA ASP A 350 -15.81 -19.69 23.60
C ASP A 350 -16.79 -20.81 23.21
N THR A 351 -17.72 -20.57 22.27
CA THR A 351 -18.77 -21.57 21.95
C THR A 351 -18.45 -22.51 20.79
N GLU A 352 -17.39 -22.26 20.02
CA GLU A 352 -16.89 -23.20 19.01
C GLU A 352 -15.43 -23.57 19.31
N PRO A 353 -15.01 -24.83 19.07
CA PRO A 353 -13.64 -25.24 19.30
C PRO A 353 -12.73 -24.38 18.41
N ARG A 354 -11.88 -23.55 19.03
CA ARG A 354 -10.81 -22.81 18.34
C ARG A 354 -9.98 -23.83 17.57
N ARG A 355 -10.15 -23.89 16.26
CA ARG A 355 -9.21 -24.60 15.39
C ARG A 355 -7.92 -23.78 15.32
N THR A 356 -6.82 -24.48 15.10
CA THR A 356 -5.43 -24.04 15.31
C THR A 356 -5.03 -22.70 14.69
N VAL A 357 -5.72 -22.21 13.65
CA VAL A 357 -5.51 -20.87 13.06
C VAL A 357 -6.85 -20.25 12.66
N SER A 358 -7.24 -19.16 13.33
CA SER A 358 -8.44 -18.38 13.03
C SER A 358 -8.09 -16.89 12.93
N VAL A 359 -8.32 -16.28 11.77
CA VAL A 359 -8.27 -14.81 11.60
C VAL A 359 -9.66 -14.27 11.80
N VAL A 360 -9.80 -13.29 12.70
CA VAL A 360 -11.08 -12.68 13.06
C VAL A 360 -11.13 -11.24 12.57
N PHE A 361 -12.02 -10.97 11.63
CA PHE A 361 -12.36 -9.62 11.21
C PHE A 361 -13.57 -9.12 12.01
N LYS A 362 -13.46 -7.94 12.63
CA LYS A 362 -14.55 -7.28 13.34
C LYS A 362 -14.74 -5.86 12.80
N CYS A 363 -15.98 -5.51 12.51
CA CYS A 363 -16.35 -4.16 12.09
C CYS A 363 -16.95 -3.40 13.28
N PHE A 364 -16.26 -2.37 13.75
CA PHE A 364 -16.83 -1.44 14.71
C PHE A 364 -17.32 -0.20 13.96
N GLN A 365 -18.61 0.07 14.02
CA GLN A 365 -19.12 1.38 13.64
C GLN A 365 -18.77 2.36 14.76
N SER A 366 -18.25 3.54 14.40
CA SER A 366 -18.08 4.65 15.33
C SER A 366 -19.47 5.00 15.91
N TRP A 367 -19.62 4.89 17.24
CA TRP A 367 -20.78 5.39 17.97
C TRP A 367 -20.48 6.78 18.55
N PHE A 368 -19.71 7.61 17.85
CA PHE A 368 -19.54 9.02 18.21
C PHE A 368 -20.55 9.88 17.45
N CYS A 369 -21.81 9.86 17.91
CA CYS A 369 -22.81 10.89 17.69
C CYS A 369 -23.70 10.99 18.94
#